data_AF-A0A2M8PL11-F1
#
_entry.id   AF-A0A2M8PL11-F1
#
_cell.length_a   1.000
_cell.length_b   1.000
_cell.length_c   1.000
_cell.angle_alpha   90.00
_cell.angle_beta   90.00
_cell.angle_gamma   90.00
#
_symmetry.space_group_name_H-M   'P 1'
#
loop_
_entity.id
_entity.type
_entity.pdbx_description
1 polymer ?
#
loop_
_entity_poly.entity_id
_entity_poly.type
_entity_poly.pdbx_seq_one_letter_code
_entity_poly.pdbx_strand_id
1 'polypeptide(L)'
;MHQQQAKATKTNLEHFAYDNTLVRNFAYATIIWGAIGMLVGLIAALQLVHPVFNLTDLGLAEFTFGRIRPLHTNAVIFAFVGNGMFMGIYYSLPRLVKAPMYSDLLGKIHFWGWQAIIVSAAVTLLLGISSAKEYAELEWPIDIAIAAIWVVFGVNMILTILNRRERHL
;
A
#
# COMPACT_ATOMS: atom_id res chain seq x y z
N MET A 1 -14.42 32.15 -60.49
CA MET A 1 -13.48 32.09 -59.35
C MET A 1 -14.28 31.73 -58.11
N HIS A 2 -14.36 30.45 -57.74
CA HIS A 2 -15.04 29.97 -56.54
C HIS A 2 -14.01 29.73 -55.44
N GLN A 3 -13.99 30.58 -54.41
CA GLN A 3 -13.17 30.37 -53.21
C GLN A 3 -13.81 29.28 -52.35
N GLN A 4 -13.16 28.12 -52.25
CA GLN A 4 -13.44 27.12 -51.22
C GLN A 4 -12.94 27.65 -49.87
N GLN A 5 -13.86 27.90 -48.95
CA GLN A 5 -13.55 28.19 -47.56
C GLN A 5 -13.03 26.92 -46.88
N ALA A 6 -11.76 26.94 -46.46
CA ALA A 6 -11.18 25.87 -45.67
C ALA A 6 -11.90 25.77 -44.32
N LYS A 7 -12.59 24.66 -44.08
CA LYS A 7 -13.29 24.35 -42.83
C LYS A 7 -12.23 24.09 -41.76
N ALA A 8 -12.05 25.04 -40.84
CA ALA A 8 -11.12 24.88 -39.72
C ALA A 8 -11.58 23.70 -38.83
N THR A 9 -10.82 22.60 -38.88
CA THR A 9 -10.99 21.45 -37.99
C THR A 9 -10.69 21.91 -36.56
N LYS A 10 -11.72 22.00 -35.71
CA LYS A 10 -11.53 22.20 -34.27
C LYS A 10 -10.82 20.99 -33.70
N THR A 11 -9.52 21.10 -33.46
CA THR A 11 -8.76 20.11 -32.70
C THR A 11 -9.24 20.19 -31.24
N ASN A 12 -10.15 19.30 -30.85
CA ASN A 12 -10.49 19.12 -29.43
C ASN A 12 -9.26 18.51 -28.75
N LEU A 13 -8.45 19.35 -28.10
CA LEU A 13 -7.38 18.89 -27.23
C LEU A 13 -8.03 18.22 -26.01
N GLU A 14 -7.98 16.89 -25.95
CA GLU A 14 -8.43 16.14 -24.76
C GLU A 14 -7.56 16.56 -23.56
N HIS A 15 -8.16 17.27 -22.61
CA HIS A 15 -7.50 17.64 -21.36
C HIS A 15 -7.58 16.45 -20.40
N PHE A 16 -6.45 15.79 -20.13
CA PHE A 16 -6.39 14.68 -19.17
C PHE A 16 -5.92 15.17 -17.82
N ALA A 17 -6.78 15.07 -16.81
CA ALA A 17 -6.39 15.19 -15.41
C ALA A 17 -6.24 13.79 -14.82
N TYR A 18 -5.07 13.49 -14.26
CA TYR A 18 -4.87 12.28 -13.48
C TYR A 18 -5.40 12.49 -12.06
N ASP A 19 -6.32 11.65 -11.59
CA ASP A 19 -6.74 11.67 -10.18
C ASP A 19 -5.60 11.16 -9.29
N ASN A 20 -5.02 12.08 -8.51
CA ASN A 20 -3.93 11.78 -7.59
C ASN A 20 -4.42 11.57 -6.15
N THR A 21 -5.73 11.47 -5.92
CA THR A 21 -6.29 11.26 -4.58
C THR A 21 -5.81 9.96 -3.97
N LEU A 22 -5.84 8.87 -4.75
CA LEU A 22 -5.35 7.57 -4.30
C LEU A 22 -3.85 7.59 -4.01
N VAL A 23 -3.06 8.22 -4.90
CA VAL A 23 -1.61 8.39 -4.72
C VAL A 23 -1.31 9.12 -3.42
N ARG A 24 -2.02 10.23 -3.15
CA ARG A 24 -1.87 11.03 -1.94
C ARG A 24 -2.26 10.24 -0.68
N ASN A 25 -3.30 9.42 -0.75
CA ASN A 25 -3.69 8.56 0.37
C ASN A 25 -2.58 7.54 0.69
N PHE A 26 -2.03 6.87 -0.33
CA PHE A 26 -0.88 5.98 -0.15
C PHE A 26 0.37 6.74 0.33
N ALA A 27 0.59 7.97 -0.11
CA ALA A 27 1.71 8.80 0.37
C ALA A 27 1.59 9.11 1.88
N TYR A 28 0.41 9.54 2.33
CA TYR A 28 0.16 9.76 3.76
C TYR A 28 0.29 8.47 4.57
N ALA A 29 -0.28 7.36 4.08
CA ALA A 29 -0.15 6.06 4.72
C ALA A 29 1.32 5.63 4.82
N THR A 30 2.12 5.84 3.78
CA THR A 30 3.57 5.56 3.78
C THR A 30 4.27 6.32 4.89
N ILE A 31 4.05 7.63 5.01
CA ILE A 31 4.70 8.45 6.04
C ILE A 31 4.28 8.00 7.44
N ILE A 32 2.97 7.77 7.66
CA ILE A 32 2.43 7.36 8.96
C ILE A 32 2.98 6.00 9.37
N TRP A 33 2.88 4.98 8.50
CA TRP A 33 3.37 3.64 8.82
C TRP A 33 4.89 3.57 8.86
N GLY A 34 5.60 4.41 8.10
CA GLY A 34 7.04 4.57 8.21
C GLY A 34 7.46 5.07 9.60
N ALA A 35 6.80 6.12 10.09
CA ALA A 35 7.04 6.62 11.44
C ALA A 35 6.73 5.56 12.51
N ILE A 36 5.56 4.89 12.41
CA ILE A 36 5.17 3.82 13.35
C ILE A 36 6.16 2.66 13.31
N GLY A 37 6.49 2.14 12.13
CA GLY A 37 7.39 1.00 11.96
C GLY A 37 8.78 1.28 12.51
N MET A 38 9.32 2.49 12.28
CA MET A 38 10.62 2.91 12.83
C MET A 38 10.58 3.09 14.35
N LEU A 39 9.49 3.61 14.90
CA LEU A 39 9.31 3.73 16.36
C LEU A 39 9.24 2.35 17.05
N VAL A 40 8.48 1.40 16.48
CA VAL A 40 8.43 0.02 16.99
C VAL A 40 9.81 -0.63 16.89
N GLY A 41 10.57 -0.35 15.82
CA GLY A 41 11.96 -0.80 15.67
C GLY A 41 12.88 -0.23 16.73
N LEU A 42 12.74 1.06 17.06
CA LEU A 42 13.49 1.69 18.14
C LEU A 42 13.16 1.04 19.49
N ILE A 43 11.89 0.74 19.78
CA ILE A 43 11.47 0.03 20.99
C ILE A 43 12.11 -1.36 21.04
N ALA A 44 12.08 -2.11 19.94
CA ALA A 44 12.71 -3.43 19.84
C ALA A 44 14.23 -3.35 20.11
N ALA A 45 14.90 -2.33 19.59
CA ALA A 45 16.32 -2.09 19.85
C ALA A 45 16.59 -1.80 21.34
N LEU A 46 15.78 -0.96 21.98
CA LEU A 46 15.91 -0.65 23.41
C LEU A 46 15.69 -1.88 24.29
N GLN A 47 14.78 -2.78 23.90
CA GLN A 47 14.54 -4.06 24.60
C GLN A 47 15.73 -4.99 24.59
N LEU A 48 16.57 -4.95 23.54
CA LEU A 48 17.82 -5.70 23.48
C LEU A 48 18.92 -5.07 24.35
N VAL A 49 18.89 -3.76 24.58
CA VAL A 49 19.87 -3.05 25.40
C VAL A 49 19.54 -3.19 26.89
N HIS A 50 18.29 -3.01 27.29
CA HIS A 50 17.87 -3.10 28.68
C HIS A 50 16.52 -3.80 28.83
N PRO A 51 16.42 -4.91 29.62
CA PRO A 51 15.21 -5.70 29.73
C PRO A 51 13.97 -4.95 30.24
N VAL A 52 14.14 -3.87 31.01
CA VAL A 52 13.05 -2.99 31.49
C VAL A 52 12.06 -2.58 30.40
N PHE A 53 12.53 -2.42 29.15
CA PHE A 53 11.67 -2.01 28.03
C PHE A 53 10.75 -3.13 27.52
N ASN A 54 10.89 -4.37 28.00
CA ASN A 54 9.94 -5.44 27.70
C ASN A 54 8.65 -5.32 28.52
N LEU A 55 8.62 -4.46 29.55
CA LEU A 55 7.45 -4.20 30.40
C LEU A 55 6.87 -5.46 31.05
N THR A 56 7.66 -6.53 31.17
CA THR A 56 7.25 -7.80 31.78
C THR A 56 6.88 -7.66 33.24
N ASP A 57 7.53 -6.74 33.97
CA ASP A 57 7.26 -6.45 35.37
C ASP A 57 5.85 -5.85 35.58
N LEU A 58 5.25 -5.29 34.52
CA LEU A 58 3.89 -4.75 34.51
C LEU A 58 2.86 -5.77 33.99
N GLY A 59 3.27 -7.01 33.69
CA GLY A 59 2.40 -8.05 33.15
C GLY A 59 2.00 -7.85 31.68
N LEU A 60 2.66 -6.94 30.95
CA LEU A 60 2.31 -6.58 29.58
C LEU A 60 3.01 -7.47 28.53
N ALA A 61 2.46 -8.66 28.29
CA ALA A 61 3.02 -9.63 27.37
C ALA A 61 3.09 -9.14 25.91
N GLU A 62 2.20 -8.22 25.53
CA GLU A 62 2.06 -7.62 24.20
C GLU A 62 3.32 -6.84 23.78
N PHE A 63 4.02 -6.25 24.75
CA PHE A 63 5.21 -5.42 24.52
C PHE A 63 6.51 -6.20 24.67
N THR A 64 6.48 -7.52 24.83
CA THR A 64 7.70 -8.33 24.85
C THR A 64 8.39 -8.33 23.49
N PHE A 65 9.73 -8.41 23.48
CA PHE A 65 10.52 -8.45 22.25
C PHE A 65 10.04 -9.50 21.25
N GLY A 66 9.61 -10.68 21.73
CA GLY A 66 9.11 -11.76 20.89
C GLY A 66 7.88 -11.38 20.04
N ARG A 67 7.04 -10.44 20.51
CA ARG A 67 5.85 -9.96 19.79
C ARG A 67 6.10 -8.64 19.06
N ILE A 68 6.91 -7.76 19.63
CA ILE A 68 7.29 -6.48 19.01
C ILE A 68 8.16 -6.68 17.77
N ARG A 69 9.04 -7.70 17.75
CA ARG A 69 9.89 -8.01 16.59
C ARG A 69 9.09 -8.30 15.31
N PRO A 70 8.17 -9.28 15.27
CA PRO A 70 7.38 -9.55 14.07
C PRO A 70 6.44 -8.38 13.72
N LEU A 71 5.98 -7.61 14.72
CA LEU A 71 5.22 -6.38 14.48
C LEU A 71 6.07 -5.35 13.72
N HIS A 72 7.31 -5.11 14.14
CA HIS A 72 8.23 -4.19 13.48
C HIS A 72 8.50 -4.61 12.03
N THR A 73 8.85 -5.88 11.79
CA THR A 73 9.18 -6.36 10.45
C THR A 73 8.00 -6.20 9.49
N ASN A 74 6.79 -6.58 9.92
CA ASN A 74 5.57 -6.42 9.13
C ASN A 74 5.21 -4.94 8.89
N ALA A 75 5.34 -4.10 9.92
CA ALA A 75 5.07 -2.67 9.79
C ALA A 75 6.05 -1.98 8.81
N VAL A 76 7.34 -2.32 8.85
CA VAL A 76 8.32 -1.71 7.94
C VAL A 76 8.15 -2.23 6.50
N ILE A 77 7.92 -3.53 6.31
CA ILE A 77 7.86 -4.12 4.97
C ILE A 77 6.49 -3.89 4.33
N PHE A 78 5.42 -4.39 4.94
CA PHE A 78 4.10 -4.39 4.30
C PHE A 78 3.36 -3.07 4.49
N ALA A 79 3.52 -2.42 5.65
CA ALA A 79 2.86 -1.13 5.89
C ALA A 79 3.66 0.04 5.29
N PHE A 80 4.93 0.21 5.62
CA PHE A 80 5.72 1.32 5.08
C PHE A 80 6.12 1.10 3.61
N VAL A 81 6.97 0.11 3.33
CA VAL A 81 7.48 -0.12 1.97
C VAL A 81 6.34 -0.51 1.01
N GLY A 82 5.38 -1.33 1.45
CA GLY A 82 4.21 -1.71 0.66
C GLY A 82 3.36 -0.51 0.23
N ASN A 83 3.01 0.40 1.15
CA ASN A 83 2.30 1.64 0.77
C ASN A 83 3.14 2.51 -0.18
N GLY A 84 4.45 2.61 0.04
CA GLY A 84 5.35 3.38 -0.82
C GLY A 84 5.43 2.82 -2.25
N MET A 85 5.46 1.49 -2.37
CA MET A 85 5.40 0.79 -3.65
C MET A 85 4.07 1.07 -4.36
N PHE A 86 2.94 0.93 -3.68
CA PHE A 86 1.63 1.19 -4.28
C PHE A 86 1.47 2.65 -4.69
N MET A 87 1.93 3.60 -3.87
CA MET A 87 2.01 5.02 -4.25
C MET A 87 2.77 5.19 -5.57
N GLY A 88 3.97 4.59 -5.67
CA GLY A 88 4.81 4.67 -6.87
C GLY A 88 4.15 4.08 -8.11
N ILE A 89 3.46 2.95 -7.96
CA ILE A 89 2.75 2.29 -9.07
C ILE A 89 1.54 3.11 -9.50
N TYR A 90 0.66 3.53 -8.57
CA TYR A 90 -0.51 4.35 -8.90
C TYR A 90 -0.14 5.72 -9.48
N TYR A 91 1.03 6.25 -9.12
CA TYR A 91 1.53 7.47 -9.73
C TYR A 91 2.11 7.22 -11.13
N SER A 92 2.99 6.24 -11.28
CA SER A 92 3.73 6.02 -12.52
C SER A 92 2.87 5.39 -13.61
N LEU A 93 2.05 4.38 -13.28
CA LEU A 93 1.33 3.57 -14.27
C LEU A 93 0.45 4.40 -15.21
N PRO A 94 -0.48 5.26 -14.71
CA PRO A 94 -1.33 6.06 -15.60
C PRO A 94 -0.54 6.96 -16.56
N ARG A 95 0.61 7.47 -16.09
CA ARG A 95 1.48 8.39 -16.84
C ARG A 95 2.29 7.67 -17.91
N LEU A 96 2.78 6.46 -17.60
CA LEU A 96 3.52 5.62 -18.54
C LEU A 96 2.62 5.15 -19.68
N VAL A 97 1.41 4.68 -19.35
CA VAL A 97 0.47 4.12 -20.34
C VAL A 97 -0.43 5.18 -21.00
N LYS A 98 -0.32 6.43 -20.56
CA LYS A 98 -1.14 7.58 -20.96
C LYS A 98 -2.64 7.30 -20.91
N ALA A 99 -3.08 6.58 -19.88
CA ALA A 99 -4.49 6.26 -19.64
C ALA A 99 -4.80 6.41 -18.15
N PRO A 100 -6.03 6.81 -17.77
CA PRO A 100 -6.44 6.80 -16.37
C PRO A 100 -6.45 5.37 -15.83
N MET A 101 -6.43 5.22 -14.49
CA MET A 101 -6.64 3.92 -13.86
C MET A 101 -7.98 3.33 -14.32
N TYR A 102 -8.01 2.02 -14.54
CA TYR A 102 -9.20 1.33 -15.05
C TYR A 102 -10.43 1.51 -14.15
N SER A 103 -10.26 1.41 -12.84
CA SER A 103 -11.37 1.60 -11.90
C SER A 103 -10.93 2.29 -10.60
N ASP A 104 -11.57 3.42 -10.30
CA ASP A 104 -11.41 4.14 -9.03
C ASP A 104 -11.95 3.35 -7.84
N LEU A 105 -13.01 2.56 -8.06
CA LEU A 105 -13.60 1.72 -7.02
C LEU A 105 -12.63 0.61 -6.60
N LEU A 106 -12.02 -0.09 -7.56
CA LEU A 106 -11.00 -1.09 -7.27
C LEU A 106 -9.79 -0.48 -6.55
N GLY A 107 -9.41 0.75 -6.92
CA GLY A 107 -8.36 1.51 -6.23
C GLY A 107 -8.71 1.79 -4.77
N LYS A 108 -9.95 2.23 -4.48
CA LYS A 108 -10.43 2.47 -3.12
C LYS A 108 -10.53 1.18 -2.29
N ILE A 109 -11.04 0.10 -2.87
CA ILE A 109 -11.09 -1.23 -2.23
C ILE A 109 -9.68 -1.69 -1.88
N HIS A 110 -8.74 -1.56 -2.81
CA HIS A 110 -7.35 -1.89 -2.55
C HIS A 110 -6.78 -1.07 -1.40
N PHE A 111 -6.90 0.27 -1.43
CA PHE A 111 -6.37 1.12 -0.35
C PHE A 111 -6.96 0.74 1.01
N TRP A 112 -8.29 0.79 1.17
CA TRP A 112 -8.92 0.52 2.47
C TRP A 112 -8.74 -0.93 2.92
N GLY A 113 -8.74 -1.88 1.99
CA GLY A 113 -8.46 -3.28 2.28
C GLY A 113 -7.02 -3.49 2.78
N TRP A 114 -6.04 -2.82 2.16
CA TRP A 114 -4.65 -2.87 2.60
C TRP A 114 -4.47 -2.25 3.99
N GLN A 115 -5.11 -1.10 4.25
CA GLN A 115 -5.06 -0.49 5.58
C GLN A 115 -5.71 -1.39 6.65
N ALA A 116 -6.83 -2.05 6.33
CA ALA A 116 -7.48 -2.99 7.23
C ALA A 116 -6.61 -4.22 7.54
N ILE A 117 -5.88 -4.74 6.55
CA ILE A 117 -4.90 -5.83 6.73
C ILE A 117 -3.78 -5.39 7.68
N ILE A 118 -3.20 -4.21 7.48
CA ILE A 118 -2.14 -3.69 8.34
C ILE A 118 -2.61 -3.54 9.79
N VAL A 119 -3.80 -2.99 10.00
CA VAL A 119 -4.37 -2.85 11.35
C VAL A 119 -4.64 -4.22 11.97
N SER A 120 -5.16 -5.16 11.19
CA SER A 120 -5.41 -6.54 11.66
C SER A 120 -4.10 -7.21 12.06
N ALA A 121 -3.05 -7.08 11.25
CA ALA A 121 -1.70 -7.57 11.55
C ALA A 121 -1.15 -6.98 12.85
N ALA A 122 -1.32 -5.68 13.06
CA ALA A 122 -0.87 -5.04 14.29
C ALA A 122 -1.55 -5.63 15.53
N VAL A 123 -2.85 -5.86 15.46
CA VAL A 123 -3.64 -6.46 16.55
C VAL A 123 -3.23 -7.92 16.78
N THR A 124 -3.20 -8.75 15.75
CA THR A 124 -2.93 -10.19 15.91
C THR A 124 -1.52 -10.46 16.42
N LEU A 125 -0.52 -9.73 15.92
CA LEU A 125 0.87 -9.92 16.35
C LEU A 125 1.10 -9.47 17.79
N LEU A 126 0.47 -8.37 18.24
CA LEU A 126 0.51 -7.97 19.66
C LEU A 126 -0.17 -8.98 20.58
N LEU A 127 -1.26 -9.60 20.13
CA LEU A 127 -1.92 -10.70 20.85
C LEU A 127 -1.11 -12.01 20.84
N GLY A 128 -0.01 -12.09 20.08
CA GLY A 128 0.82 -13.28 19.96
C GLY A 128 0.24 -14.36 19.05
N ILE A 129 -0.73 -14.00 18.21
CA ILE A 129 -1.34 -14.89 17.23
C ILE A 129 -0.45 -14.85 15.99
N SER A 130 0.38 -15.88 15.80
CA SER A 130 1.32 -15.95 14.68
C SER A 130 1.68 -17.36 14.27
N SER A 131 1.91 -17.54 12.96
CA SER A 131 2.39 -18.78 12.34
C SER A 131 3.88 -19.07 12.59
N ALA A 132 4.62 -18.12 13.21
CA ALA A 132 6.07 -18.16 13.46
C ALA A 132 6.99 -18.28 12.23
N LYS A 133 6.45 -18.11 11.01
CA LYS A 133 7.23 -18.03 9.77
C LYS A 133 7.62 -16.58 9.49
N GLU A 134 8.91 -16.30 9.35
CA GLU A 134 9.38 -14.92 9.09
C GLU A 134 8.78 -14.37 7.79
N TYR A 135 8.28 -13.14 7.84
CA TYR A 135 7.56 -12.43 6.76
C TYR A 135 6.24 -13.06 6.30
N ALA A 136 5.79 -14.12 6.98
CA ALA A 136 4.51 -14.77 6.81
C ALA A 136 3.87 -15.03 8.18
N GLU A 137 4.11 -14.13 9.14
CA GLU A 137 3.74 -14.31 10.55
C GLU A 137 2.23 -14.27 10.78
N LEU A 138 1.47 -13.75 9.82
CA LEU A 138 0.04 -13.55 9.89
C LEU A 138 -0.70 -14.89 9.75
N GLU A 139 -1.89 -14.97 10.34
CA GLU A 139 -2.71 -16.18 10.25
C GLU A 139 -3.49 -16.25 8.94
N TRP A 140 -3.92 -17.46 8.61
CA TRP A 140 -4.61 -17.79 7.36
C TRP A 140 -5.78 -16.86 6.97
N PRO A 141 -6.60 -16.28 7.89
CA PRO A 141 -7.66 -15.35 7.47
C PRO A 141 -7.09 -14.07 6.87
N ILE A 142 -5.97 -13.59 7.41
CA ILE A 142 -5.28 -12.40 6.91
C ILE A 142 -4.55 -12.73 5.62
N ASP A 143 -3.96 -13.93 5.49
CA ASP A 143 -3.34 -14.37 4.24
C ASP A 143 -4.34 -14.40 3.08
N ILE A 144 -5.56 -14.91 3.32
CA ILE A 144 -6.64 -14.89 2.31
C ILE A 144 -7.02 -13.44 1.96
N ALA A 145 -7.14 -12.56 2.95
CA ALA A 145 -7.45 -11.15 2.73
C ALA A 145 -6.35 -10.46 1.89
N ILE A 146 -5.08 -10.73 2.19
CA ILE A 146 -3.92 -10.25 1.41
C ILE A 146 -4.04 -10.73 -0.03
N ALA A 147 -4.23 -12.03 -0.24
CA ALA A 147 -4.36 -12.59 -1.59
C ALA A 147 -5.51 -11.93 -2.37
N ALA A 148 -6.67 -11.75 -1.74
CA ALA A 148 -7.82 -11.09 -2.37
C ALA A 148 -7.51 -9.63 -2.75
N ILE A 149 -6.90 -8.86 -1.85
CA ILE A 149 -6.55 -7.45 -2.12
C ILE A 149 -5.45 -7.33 -3.18
N TRP A 150 -4.49 -8.25 -3.22
CA TRP A 150 -3.50 -8.33 -4.30
C TRP A 150 -4.13 -8.64 -5.65
N VAL A 151 -5.16 -9.51 -5.70
CA VAL A 151 -5.92 -9.75 -6.93
C VAL A 151 -6.66 -8.50 -7.37
N VAL A 152 -7.32 -7.77 -6.46
CA VAL A 152 -7.99 -6.49 -6.77
C VAL A 152 -6.99 -5.48 -7.36
N PHE A 153 -5.82 -5.33 -6.73
CA PHE A 153 -4.75 -4.49 -7.23
C PHE A 153 -4.25 -4.93 -8.61
N GLY A 154 -3.94 -6.22 -8.77
CA GLY A 154 -3.42 -6.80 -10.00
C GLY A 154 -4.39 -6.66 -11.17
N VAL A 155 -5.68 -6.94 -10.94
CA VAL A 155 -6.73 -6.75 -11.96
C VAL A 155 -6.82 -5.28 -12.38
N ASN A 156 -6.83 -4.34 -11.43
CA ASN A 156 -6.90 -2.91 -11.76
C ASN A 156 -5.66 -2.46 -12.57
N MET A 157 -4.47 -2.94 -12.20
CA MET A 157 -3.23 -2.66 -12.91
C MET A 157 -3.22 -3.25 -14.32
N ILE A 158 -3.51 -4.55 -14.47
CA ILE A 158 -3.50 -5.24 -15.76
C ILE A 158 -4.52 -4.63 -16.71
N LEU A 159 -5.74 -4.37 -16.26
CA LEU A 159 -6.77 -3.75 -17.10
C LEU A 159 -6.39 -2.31 -17.50
N THR A 160 -5.64 -1.59 -16.67
CA THR A 160 -5.09 -0.28 -17.04
C THR A 160 -4.05 -0.41 -18.15
N ILE A 161 -3.16 -1.41 -18.08
CA ILE A 161 -2.15 -1.70 -19.12
C ILE A 161 -2.79 -2.16 -20.43
N LEU A 162 -3.88 -2.93 -20.36
CA LEU A 162 -4.61 -3.39 -21.54
C LEU A 162 -5.33 -2.24 -22.24
N ASN A 163 -5.80 -1.24 -21.50
CA ASN A 163 -6.44 -0.03 -22.02
C ASN A 163 -5.47 1.14 -22.26
N ARG A 164 -4.17 0.85 -22.43
CA ARG A 164 -3.14 1.86 -22.69
C ARG A 164 -3.34 2.58 -24.02
N ARG A 165 -2.87 3.83 -24.11
CA ARG A 165 -2.86 4.61 -25.35
C ARG A 165 -1.53 4.52 -26.10
N GLU A 166 -0.49 3.98 -25.47
CA GLU A 166 0.82 3.80 -26.07
C GLU A 166 1.00 2.42 -26.71
N ARG A 167 1.70 2.38 -27.86
CA ARG A 167 1.94 1.12 -28.59
C ARG A 167 2.94 0.22 -27.85
N HIS A 168 3.88 0.81 -27.12
CA HIS A 168 4.95 0.13 -26.39
C HIS A 168 4.90 0.47 -24.89
N LEU A 169 5.47 -0.41 -24.06
CA LEU A 169 5.70 -0.21 -22.63
C LEU A 169 7.16 0.12 -22.39
#